data_AF-A0A426QWX9-F1
#
_entry.id   AF-A0A426QWX9-F1
#
_cell.length_a   1.000
_cell.length_b   1.000
_cell.length_c   1.000
_cell.angle_alpha   90.00
_cell.angle_beta   90.00
_cell.angle_gamma   90.00
#
_symmetry.space_group_name_H-M   'P 1'
#
loop_
_entity.id
_entity.type
_entity.pdbx_description
1 polymer ?
#
loop_
_entity_poly.entity_id
_entity_poly.type
_entity_poly.pdbx_seq_one_letter_code
_entity_poly.pdbx_strand_id
1 'polypeptide(L)' 'MSSRQRGRPSKGDRVVAKCRVVPALKTAALDAARRKGMTENDYLAALIAADTGLTHLAPMSGQEELPDAC' A
#
# COMPACT_ATOMS: atom_id res chain seq x y z
N MET A 1 26.44 -21.61 -0.76
CA MET A 1 25.11 -21.60 -1.39
C MET A 1 24.37 -20.36 -0.91
N SER A 2 24.07 -19.41 -1.79
CA SER A 2 23.46 -18.11 -1.43
C SER A 2 21.98 -18.31 -1.07
N SER A 3 21.62 -18.01 0.18
CA SER A 3 20.24 -17.89 0.64
C SER A 3 19.62 -16.64 0.02
N ARG A 4 19.08 -16.77 -1.20
CA ARG A 4 18.19 -15.75 -1.74
C ARG A 4 17.01 -15.64 -0.79
N GLN A 5 16.97 -14.57 0.00
CA GLN A 5 15.81 -14.23 0.83
C GLN A 5 14.57 -14.36 -0.05
N ARG A 6 13.60 -15.19 0.39
CA ARG A 6 12.31 -15.31 -0.27
C ARG A 6 11.76 -13.89 -0.39
N GLY A 7 11.65 -13.38 -1.62
CA GLY A 7 11.14 -12.04 -1.87
C GLY A 7 9.79 -11.86 -1.20
N ARG A 8 9.47 -10.61 -0.83
CA ARG A 8 8.17 -10.23 -0.25
C ARG A 8 7.03 -10.92 -1.02
N PRO A 9 6.07 -11.59 -0.35
CA PRO A 9 4.92 -12.19 -1.00
C PRO A 9 4.28 -11.18 -1.97
N SER A 10 4.12 -11.58 -3.23
CA SER A 10 3.42 -10.73 -4.21
C SER A 10 2.01 -10.50 -3.71
N LYS A 11 1.53 -9.26 -3.78
CA LYS A 11 0.20 -8.84 -3.34
C LYS A 11 -0.94 -9.33 -4.29
N GLY A 12 -0.87 -10.58 -4.75
CA GLY A 12 -1.83 -11.22 -5.67
C GLY A 12 -1.80 -10.74 -7.11
N ASP A 13 -2.70 -11.30 -7.93
CA ASP A 13 -2.97 -10.86 -9.30
C ASP A 13 -3.47 -9.42 -9.33
N ARG A 14 -2.89 -8.61 -10.23
CA ARG A 14 -3.11 -7.16 -10.28
C ARG A 14 -3.22 -6.66 -11.70
N VAL A 15 -4.09 -5.69 -11.88
CA VAL A 15 -4.21 -4.91 -13.11
C VAL A 15 -3.75 -3.48 -12.84
N VAL A 16 -3.02 -2.89 -13.78
CA VAL A 16 -2.55 -1.51 -13.66
C VAL A 16 -3.68 -0.55 -14.03
N ALA A 17 -4.11 0.28 -13.07
CA ALA A 17 -4.97 1.43 -13.34
C ALA A 17 -4.10 2.68 -13.60
N LYS A 18 -4.28 3.33 -14.76
CA LYS A 18 -3.60 4.59 -15.10
C LYS A 18 -4.62 5.73 -15.09
N CYS A 19 -4.37 6.76 -14.30
CA CYS A 19 -5.16 7.99 -14.30
C CYS A 19 -4.24 9.22 -14.38
N ARG A 20 -4.74 10.30 -14.98
CA ARG A 20 -4.09 11.61 -14.93
C ARG A 20 -4.80 12.45 -13.88
N VAL A 21 -4.04 12.95 -12.92
CA VAL A 21 -4.54 13.82 -11.84
C VAL A 21 -3.75 15.12 -11.85
N VAL A 22 -4.37 16.21 -11.39
CA VAL A 22 -3.65 17.47 -11.22
C VAL A 22 -2.52 17.31 -10.19
N PRO A 23 -1.36 17.98 -10.35
CA PRO A 23 -0.21 17.79 -9.48
C PRO A 23 -0.52 17.98 -7.99
N ALA A 24 -1.36 18.96 -7.65
CA ALA A 24 -1.76 19.24 -6.27
C ALA A 24 -2.44 18.03 -5.59
N LEU A 25 -3.29 17.30 -6.33
CA LEU A 25 -3.95 16.09 -5.78
C LEU A 25 -2.94 14.97 -5.56
N LYS A 26 -1.97 14.82 -6.47
CA LYS A 26 -0.92 13.82 -6.31
C LYS A 26 -0.08 14.08 -5.06
N THR A 27 0.34 15.33 -4.86
CA THR A 27 1.09 15.72 -3.66
C THR A 27 0.25 15.49 -2.39
N ALA A 28 -1.01 15.89 -2.38
CA ALA A 28 -1.90 15.70 -1.24
C ALA A 28 -2.09 14.21 -0.89
N ALA A 29 -2.23 13.33 -1.89
CA ALA A 29 -2.34 11.89 -1.68
C ALA A 29 -1.04 11.30 -1.09
N LEU A 30 0.12 11.72 -1.59
CA LEU A 30 1.42 11.30 -1.07
C LEU A 30 1.62 11.71 0.39
N ASP A 31 1.28 12.95 0.75
CA ASP A 31 1.41 13.45 2.12
C ASP A 31 0.43 12.78 3.08
N ALA A 32 -0.79 12.51 2.62
CA ALA A 32 -1.77 11.74 3.39
C ALA A 32 -1.31 10.29 3.61
N ALA A 33 -0.72 9.65 2.61
CA ALA A 33 -0.15 8.31 2.72
C ALA A 33 0.97 8.28 3.78
N ARG A 34 1.93 9.22 3.71
CA ARG A 34 3.03 9.35 4.67
C ARG A 34 2.54 9.52 6.10
N ARG A 35 1.56 10.40 6.34
CA ARG A 35 0.97 10.59 7.68
C ARG A 35 0.34 9.32 8.26
N LYS A 36 -0.09 8.39 7.41
CA LYS A 36 -0.69 7.12 7.79
C LYS A 36 0.29 5.94 7.77
N GLY A 37 1.59 6.19 7.53
CA GLY A 37 2.58 5.11 7.40
C GLY A 37 2.34 4.20 6.18
N MET A 38 1.63 4.71 5.16
CA MET A 38 1.26 3.96 3.96
C MET A 38 2.06 4.40 2.74
N THR A 39 2.17 3.53 1.75
CA THR A 39 2.59 3.94 0.40
C THR A 39 1.47 4.71 -0.29
N GLU A 40 1.79 5.57 -1.26
CA GLU A 40 0.79 6.30 -2.06
C GLU A 40 -0.25 5.34 -2.68
N ASN A 41 0.23 4.22 -3.23
CA ASN A 41 -0.65 3.19 -3.81
C ASN A 41 -1.54 2.52 -2.76
N ASP A 42 -1.02 2.27 -1.56
CA ASP A 42 -1.81 1.65 -0.50
C ASP A 42 -2.87 2.61 0.03
N TYR A 43 -2.55 3.89 0.12
CA TYR A 43 -3.50 4.93 0.47
C TYR A 43 -4.62 5.07 -0.58
N LEU A 44 -4.28 5.11 -1.87
CA LEU A 44 -5.27 5.13 -2.95
C LEU A 44 -6.14 3.88 -2.97
N ALA A 45 -5.55 2.69 -2.78
CA ALA A 45 -6.30 1.45 -2.69
C ALA A 45 -7.26 1.44 -1.50
N ALA A 46 -6.84 1.97 -0.34
CA ALA A 46 -7.70 2.10 0.83
C ALA A 46 -8.87 3.07 0.60
N LEU A 47 -8.64 4.19 -0.11
CA LEU A 47 -9.71 5.12 -0.49
C LEU A 47 -10.73 4.45 -1.41
N ILE A 48 -10.27 3.76 -2.46
CA ILE A 48 -11.16 3.05 -3.38
C ILE A 48 -11.94 1.96 -2.63
N ALA A 49 -11.27 1.16 -1.80
CA ALA A 49 -11.91 0.10 -1.04
C ALA A 49 -12.97 0.63 -0.07
N ALA A 50 -12.73 1.78 0.57
CA ALA A 50 -13.70 2.43 1.44
C ALA A 50 -14.91 2.96 0.66
N ASP A 51 -14.68 3.59 -0.49
CA ASP A 51 -15.71 4.17 -1.35
C ASP A 51 -16.62 3.09 -1.98
N THR A 52 -16.04 1.98 -2.44
CA THR A 52 -16.79 0.91 -3.13
C THR A 52 -17.27 -0.21 -2.19
N GLY A 53 -17.04 -0.10 -0.88
CA GLY A 53 -17.35 -1.14 0.10
C GLY A 53 -16.48 -2.41 0.00
N LEU A 54 -15.37 -2.38 -0.74
CA LEU A 54 -14.43 -3.50 -0.90
C LEU A 54 -13.34 -3.49 0.19
N THR A 55 -13.71 -3.16 1.43
CA THR A 55 -12.77 -2.95 2.55
C THR A 55 -11.91 -4.16 2.88
N HIS A 56 -12.37 -5.38 2.58
CA HIS A 56 -11.58 -6.61 2.71
C HIS A 56 -10.34 -6.66 1.79
N LEU A 57 -10.29 -5.84 0.74
CA LEU A 57 -9.13 -5.68 -0.14
C LEU A 57 -8.23 -4.50 0.25
N ALA A 58 -8.62 -3.72 1.27
CA ALA A 58 -7.80 -2.60 1.72
C ALA A 58 -6.45 -3.13 2.25
N PRO A 59 -5.33 -2.46 1.92
CA PRO A 59 -4.03 -2.87 2.42
C PRO A 59 -4.00 -2.76 3.95
N MET A 60 -3.65 -3.85 4.62
CA MET A 60 -3.33 -3.80 6.04
C MET A 60 -2.05 -2.97 6.19
N SER A 61 -2.11 -1.87 6.95
CA SER A 61 -0.93 -1.11 7.34
C SER A 61 -0.02 -2.05 8.12
N GLY A 62 1.06 -2.51 7.48
CA GLY A 62 2.02 -3.40 8.10
C GLY A 62 2.73 -2.66 9.24
N GLN A 63 2.26 -2.84 10.47
CA GLN A 63 3.15 -2.86 11.61
C GLN A 63 3.74 -4.27 11.62
N GLU A 64 4.89 -4.42 10.98
CA GLU A 64 5.73 -5.58 11.14
C GLU A 64 6.38 -5.41 12.53
N GLU A 65 5.75 -5.96 13.58
CA GLU A 65 6.44 -6.12 14.86
C GLU A 65 7.65 -7.01 14.60
N LEU A 66 8.84 -6.41 14.73
CA LEU A 66 10.10 -7.11 14.77
C LEU A 66 10.01 -8.05 15.98
N PRO A 67 10.07 -9.39 15.84
CA PRO A 67 10.12 -10.25 17.02
C PRO A 67 11.43 -9.93 17.75
N ASP A 68 11.32 -9.54 19.02
CA ASP A 68 12.46 -9.33 19.91
C ASP A 68 13.35 -10.58 19.84
N ALA A 69 14.54 -10.41 19.29
CA ALA A 69 15.53 -11.46 19.22
C ALA A 69 16.00 -11.78 20.65
N CYS A 70 15.58 -12.94 21.18
CA CYS A 70 16.21 -13.59 22.32
C CYS A 70 17.50 -14.31 21.90
#